data_AF-A0A378IWK3-F1
#
_entry.id   AF-A0A378IWK3-F1
#
_cell.length_a   1.000
_cell.length_b   1.000
_cell.length_c   1.000
_cell.angle_alpha   90.00
_cell.angle_beta   90.00
_cell.angle_gamma   90.00
#
_symmetry.space_group_name_H-M   'P 1'
#
loop_
_entity.id
_entity.type
_entity.pdbx_description
1 polymer ?
#
loop_
_entity_poly.entity_id
_entity_poly.type
_entity_poly.pdbx_seq_one_letter_code
_entity_poly.pdbx_strand_id
1 'polypeptide(L)'
;MSRFKQFSSEFADLTKAVAQTPDNYNKKAETLGLMAQMKALATSGDMMAQYRLAQAYPKHSVPYFEWMQAAACQGFTNAMLALSTALLETKAVSAIQQAAKYLVQILRSDDSYIKDEATALLDSNRLLKAEVNRQMGKTNVGKTAVSFFAKDADEVIHCRPQSQASIKP
;
A
#
# COMPACT_ATOMS: atom_id res chain seq x y z
N MET A 1 -0.70 -0.64 -27.01
CA MET A 1 -0.31 -0.34 -25.62
C MET A 1 -1.36 0.58 -25.01
N SER A 2 -1.87 0.28 -23.82
CA SER A 2 -2.94 1.08 -23.19
C SER A 2 -2.43 2.48 -22.81
N ARG A 3 -3.18 3.52 -23.18
CA ARG A 3 -2.88 4.95 -22.88
C ARG A 3 -2.52 5.21 -21.41
N PHE A 4 -3.12 4.45 -20.50
CA PHE A 4 -2.84 4.53 -19.07
C PHE A 4 -1.43 4.06 -18.68
N LYS A 5 -0.89 3.01 -19.31
CA LYS A 5 0.48 2.54 -19.03
C LYS A 5 1.50 3.62 -19.39
N GLN A 6 1.31 4.27 -20.53
CA GLN A 6 2.15 5.38 -20.98
C GLN A 6 2.04 6.60 -20.06
N PHE A 7 0.82 6.98 -19.66
CA PHE A 7 0.62 8.06 -18.67
C PHE A 7 1.34 7.77 -17.34
N SER A 8 1.27 6.53 -16.86
CA SER A 8 1.93 6.16 -15.60
C SER A 8 3.45 6.17 -15.66
N SER A 9 4.07 5.83 -16.80
CA SER A 9 5.52 5.91 -16.97
C SER A 9 5.98 7.37 -17.08
N GLU A 10 5.27 8.18 -17.88
CA GLU A 10 5.57 9.60 -18.04
C GLU A 10 5.50 10.36 -16.70
N PHE A 11 4.54 10.01 -15.85
CA PHE A 11 4.45 10.56 -14.50
C PHE A 11 5.67 10.26 -13.63
N ALA A 12 6.14 9.01 -13.62
CA ALA A 12 7.31 8.60 -12.84
C ALA A 12 8.60 9.29 -13.32
N ASP A 13 8.76 9.42 -14.63
CA ASP A 13 9.93 10.06 -15.23
C ASP A 13 9.96 11.57 -14.95
N LEU A 14 8.81 12.24 -15.05
CA LEU A 14 8.69 13.68 -14.81
C LEU A 14 8.86 14.05 -13.34
N THR A 15 8.25 13.28 -12.42
CA THR A 15 8.44 13.50 -10.97
C THR A 15 9.90 13.35 -10.57
N LYS A 16 10.60 12.36 -11.12
CA LYS A 16 12.05 12.19 -10.94
C LYS A 16 12.86 13.33 -11.56
N ALA A 17 12.50 13.80 -12.76
CA ALA A 17 13.18 14.89 -13.44
C ALA A 17 13.05 16.23 -12.70
N VAL A 18 11.89 16.52 -12.11
CA VAL A 18 11.69 17.74 -11.29
C VAL A 18 12.50 17.67 -9.99
N ALA A 19 12.60 16.50 -9.36
CA ALA A 19 13.45 16.32 -8.18
C ALA A 19 14.94 16.60 -8.50
N GLN A 20 15.39 16.29 -9.73
CA GLN A 20 16.77 16.50 -10.17
C GLN A 20 17.05 17.91 -10.71
N THR A 21 16.05 18.56 -11.31
CA THR A 21 16.19 19.88 -11.95
C THR A 21 15.12 20.85 -11.47
N PRO A 22 15.20 21.30 -10.20
CA PRO A 22 14.18 22.14 -9.58
C PRO A 22 14.06 23.54 -10.22
N ASP A 23 14.97 23.99 -11.06
CA ASP A 23 14.89 25.35 -11.64
C ASP A 23 14.17 25.39 -13.01
N ASN A 24 13.80 24.25 -13.57
CA ASN A 24 13.10 24.20 -14.86
C ASN A 24 11.59 24.43 -14.69
N TYR A 25 11.15 25.66 -14.91
CA TYR A 25 9.75 26.07 -14.77
C TYR A 25 8.78 25.30 -15.69
N ASN A 26 9.17 25.03 -16.93
CA ASN A 26 8.31 24.33 -17.90
C ASN A 26 8.05 22.88 -17.44
N LYS A 27 9.08 22.19 -16.96
CA LYS A 27 8.94 20.83 -16.41
C LYS A 27 8.08 20.80 -15.14
N LYS A 28 8.15 21.84 -14.30
CA LYS A 28 7.26 21.97 -13.14
C LYS A 28 5.80 22.10 -13.55
N ALA A 29 5.50 22.98 -14.51
CA ALA A 29 4.13 23.21 -14.97
C ALA A 29 3.52 21.93 -15.57
N GLU A 30 4.27 21.21 -16.39
CA GLU A 30 3.85 19.92 -16.95
C GLU A 30 3.62 18.87 -15.85
N THR A 31 4.56 18.75 -14.91
CA THR A 31 4.45 17.81 -13.79
C THR A 31 3.25 18.12 -12.89
N LEU A 32 2.94 19.39 -12.66
CA LEU A 32 1.74 19.80 -11.91
C LEU A 32 0.46 19.39 -12.64
N GLY A 33 0.41 19.55 -13.96
CA GLY A 33 -0.71 19.10 -14.79
C GLY A 33 -0.92 17.58 -14.73
N LEU A 34 0.16 16.80 -14.83
CA LEU A 34 0.09 15.33 -14.67
C LEU A 34 -0.25 14.91 -13.23
N MET A 35 0.28 15.60 -12.21
CA MET A 35 -0.08 15.34 -10.80
C MET A 35 -1.57 15.55 -10.55
N ALA A 36 -2.16 16.61 -11.11
CA ALA A 36 -3.59 16.86 -10.99
C ALA A 36 -4.42 15.73 -11.63
N GLN A 37 -4.02 15.26 -12.82
CA GLN A 37 -4.66 14.13 -13.49
C GLN A 37 -4.49 12.81 -12.71
N MET A 38 -3.30 12.52 -12.21
CA MET A 38 -3.03 11.33 -11.39
C MET A 38 -3.86 11.36 -10.10
N LYS A 39 -3.98 12.53 -9.47
CA LYS A 39 -4.83 12.73 -8.29
C LYS A 39 -6.30 12.49 -8.60
N ALA A 40 -6.79 12.95 -9.75
CA ALA A 40 -8.17 12.69 -10.16
C ALA A 40 -8.44 11.18 -10.32
N LEU A 41 -7.52 10.45 -10.97
CA LEU A 41 -7.60 9.00 -11.14
C LEU A 41 -7.52 8.23 -9.82
N ALA A 42 -6.61 8.64 -8.93
CA ALA A 42 -6.48 8.05 -7.61
C ALA A 42 -7.75 8.27 -6.76
N THR A 43 -8.35 9.46 -6.88
CA THR A 43 -9.60 9.83 -6.19
C THR A 43 -10.80 9.08 -6.78
N SER A 44 -10.79 8.73 -8.07
CA SER A 44 -11.83 7.87 -8.67
C SER A 44 -11.70 6.39 -8.29
N GLY A 45 -10.68 6.02 -7.50
CA GLY A 45 -10.52 4.66 -6.98
C GLY A 45 -9.52 3.79 -7.74
N ASP A 46 -8.78 4.31 -8.73
CA ASP A 46 -7.81 3.50 -9.47
C ASP A 46 -6.62 3.13 -8.56
N MET A 47 -6.49 1.83 -8.22
CA MET A 47 -5.46 1.34 -7.29
C MET A 47 -4.02 1.58 -7.77
N MET A 48 -3.79 1.56 -9.09
CA MET A 48 -2.46 1.83 -9.65
C MET A 48 -2.14 3.33 -9.55
N ALA A 49 -3.12 4.20 -9.83
CA ALA A 49 -2.96 5.63 -9.67
C ALA A 49 -2.73 6.03 -8.21
N GLN A 50 -3.45 5.40 -7.26
CA GLN A 50 -3.24 5.59 -5.83
C GLN A 50 -1.81 5.20 -5.42
N TYR A 51 -1.33 4.03 -5.86
CA TYR A 51 0.04 3.58 -5.60
C TYR A 51 1.10 4.55 -6.18
N ARG A 52 0.94 4.97 -7.44
CA ARG A 52 1.87 5.90 -8.10
C ARG A 52 1.87 7.28 -7.44
N LEU A 53 0.69 7.77 -7.06
CA LEU A 53 0.55 9.03 -6.34
C LEU A 53 1.22 8.96 -4.97
N ALA A 54 1.08 7.84 -4.25
CA ALA A 54 1.77 7.62 -2.98
C ALA A 54 3.29 7.72 -3.15
N GLN A 55 3.86 7.13 -4.21
CA GLN A 55 5.29 7.18 -4.51
C GLN A 55 5.82 8.59 -4.81
N ALA A 56 4.96 9.50 -5.26
CA ALA A 56 5.34 10.88 -5.50
C ALA A 56 5.49 11.70 -4.20
N TYR A 57 4.89 11.22 -3.10
CA TYR A 57 5.06 11.83 -1.79
C TYR A 57 6.33 11.29 -1.08
N PRO A 58 6.93 12.08 -0.18
CA PRO A 58 8.04 11.59 0.63
C PRO A 58 7.66 10.33 1.39
N LYS A 59 8.58 9.35 1.41
CA LYS A 59 8.43 8.11 2.17
C LYS A 59 8.16 8.44 3.64
N HIS A 60 7.23 7.73 4.27
CA HIS A 60 6.72 7.95 5.64
C HIS A 60 5.86 9.20 5.88
N SER A 61 5.58 10.02 4.86
CA SER A 61 4.62 11.11 5.02
C SER A 61 3.20 10.57 5.21
N VAL A 62 2.33 11.37 5.83
CA VAL A 62 0.91 11.03 5.99
C VAL A 62 0.25 10.72 4.63
N PRO A 63 0.41 11.55 3.58
CA PRO A 63 -0.15 11.25 2.26
C PRO A 63 0.40 9.97 1.63
N TYR A 64 1.67 9.62 1.87
CA TYR A 64 2.23 8.35 1.42
C TYR A 64 1.44 7.18 2.00
N PHE A 65 1.24 7.15 3.32
CA PHE A 65 0.53 6.06 3.97
C PHE A 65 -0.94 6.01 3.57
N GLU A 66 -1.62 7.16 3.46
CA GLU A 66 -3.03 7.24 3.05
C GLU A 66 -3.26 6.63 1.66
N TRP A 67 -2.52 7.09 0.66
CA TRP A 67 -2.68 6.61 -0.72
C TRP A 67 -2.20 5.17 -0.90
N MET A 68 -1.11 4.79 -0.24
CA MET A 68 -0.62 3.42 -0.29
C MET A 68 -1.60 2.46 0.39
N GLN A 69 -2.21 2.87 1.50
CA GLN A 69 -3.27 2.10 2.15
C GLN A 69 -4.48 1.98 1.24
N ALA A 70 -4.95 3.06 0.63
CA ALA A 70 -6.07 3.02 -0.32
C ALA A 70 -5.85 1.98 -1.45
N ALA A 71 -4.65 1.90 -2.01
CA ALA A 71 -4.32 0.89 -3.01
C ALA A 71 -4.29 -0.54 -2.40
N ALA A 72 -3.65 -0.71 -1.25
CA ALA A 72 -3.57 -2.00 -0.56
C ALA A 72 -4.95 -2.55 -0.17
N CYS A 73 -5.88 -1.68 0.22
CA CYS A 73 -7.27 -2.03 0.54
C CYS A 73 -8.02 -2.71 -0.61
N GLN A 74 -7.62 -2.42 -1.84
CA GLN A 74 -8.20 -2.99 -3.05
C GLN A 74 -7.52 -4.30 -3.48
N GLY A 75 -6.60 -4.83 -2.66
CA GLY A 75 -5.86 -6.05 -2.98
C GLY A 75 -4.57 -5.79 -3.76
N PHE A 76 -4.11 -4.54 -3.89
CA PHE A 76 -2.90 -4.24 -4.65
C PHE A 76 -1.64 -4.68 -3.89
N THR A 77 -1.11 -5.83 -4.26
CA THR A 77 0.03 -6.54 -3.64
C THR A 77 1.29 -5.68 -3.57
N ASN A 78 1.60 -4.92 -4.63
CA ASN A 78 2.71 -3.96 -4.66
C ASN A 78 2.60 -2.90 -3.55
N ALA A 79 1.39 -2.39 -3.28
CA ALA A 79 1.16 -1.43 -2.21
C ALA A 79 1.29 -2.08 -0.84
N MET A 80 0.77 -3.31 -0.68
CA MET A 80 0.91 -4.08 0.55
C MET A 80 2.39 -4.30 0.91
N LEU A 81 3.23 -4.66 -0.06
CA LEU A 81 4.66 -4.88 0.18
C LEU A 81 5.38 -3.56 0.50
N ALA A 82 5.07 -2.48 -0.22
CA ALA A 82 5.61 -1.15 0.04
C ALA A 82 5.21 -0.60 1.42
N LEU A 83 3.99 -0.90 1.90
CA LEU A 83 3.57 -0.58 3.26
C LEU A 83 4.32 -1.40 4.30
N SER A 84 4.43 -2.71 4.10
CA SER A 84 5.17 -3.60 5.01
C SER A 84 6.61 -3.14 5.20
N THR A 85 7.31 -2.81 4.12
CA THR A 85 8.68 -2.29 4.19
C THR A 85 8.76 -0.93 4.89
N ALA A 86 7.90 0.03 4.52
CA ALA A 86 7.86 1.34 5.16
C ALA A 86 7.52 1.28 6.66
N LEU A 87 6.67 0.34 7.06
CA LEU A 87 6.31 0.10 8.46
C LEU A 87 7.50 -0.46 9.26
N LEU A 88 8.25 -1.42 8.71
CA LEU A 88 9.41 -2.00 9.37
C LEU A 88 10.53 -0.98 9.61
N GLU A 89 10.68 -0.03 8.70
CA GLU A 89 11.64 1.08 8.82
C GLU A 89 11.33 2.02 9.99
N THR A 90 10.06 2.14 10.41
CA THR A 90 9.68 2.92 11.59
C THR A 90 10.11 2.28 12.92
N LYS A 91 10.52 1.01 12.90
CA LYS A 91 10.95 0.21 14.07
C LYS A 91 9.95 0.11 15.23
N ALA A 92 8.68 0.49 15.02
CA ALA A 92 7.64 0.36 16.03
C ALA A 92 7.14 -1.09 16.13
N VAL A 93 6.90 -1.58 17.35
CA VAL A 93 6.39 -2.96 17.56
C VAL A 93 5.00 -3.14 16.95
N SER A 94 4.14 -2.11 17.04
CA SER A 94 2.81 -2.10 16.41
C SER A 94 2.88 -2.15 14.88
N ALA A 95 3.98 -1.67 14.29
CA ALA A 95 4.20 -1.69 12.84
C ALA A 95 4.52 -3.10 12.33
N ILE A 96 5.19 -3.94 13.13
CA ILE A 96 5.46 -5.36 12.78
C ILE A 96 4.15 -6.13 12.62
N GLN A 97 3.18 -5.92 13.52
CA GLN A 97 1.88 -6.58 13.44
C GLN A 97 1.10 -6.15 12.19
N GLN A 98 1.12 -4.86 11.85
CA GLN A 98 0.46 -4.33 10.66
C GLN A 98 1.14 -4.83 9.37
N ALA A 99 2.47 -4.82 9.32
CA ALA A 99 3.24 -5.38 8.21
C ALA A 99 2.92 -6.87 8.01
N ALA A 100 2.84 -7.64 9.10
CA ALA A 100 2.47 -9.04 9.04
C ALA A 100 1.07 -9.26 8.43
N LYS A 101 0.07 -8.42 8.77
CA LYS A 101 -1.27 -8.50 8.18
C LYS A 101 -1.23 -8.35 6.65
N TYR A 102 -0.47 -7.39 6.13
CA TYR A 102 -0.30 -7.19 4.69
C TYR A 102 0.43 -8.37 4.03
N LEU A 103 1.50 -8.89 4.64
CA LEU A 103 2.24 -10.03 4.11
C LEU A 103 1.41 -11.32 4.08
N VAL A 104 0.54 -11.54 5.08
CA VAL A 104 -0.43 -12.65 5.07
C VAL A 104 -1.34 -12.58 3.85
N GLN A 105 -1.83 -11.39 3.49
CA GLN A 105 -2.67 -11.21 2.31
C GLN A 105 -1.89 -11.45 1.01
N ILE A 106 -0.65 -10.96 0.92
CA ILE A 106 0.23 -11.24 -0.22
C ILE A 106 0.44 -12.74 -0.39
N LEU A 107 0.77 -13.47 0.68
CA LEU A 107 1.00 -14.92 0.64
C LEU A 107 -0.25 -15.71 0.23
N ARG A 108 -1.44 -15.16 0.46
CA ARG A 108 -2.74 -15.72 0.04
C ARG A 108 -3.19 -15.30 -1.36
N SER A 109 -2.61 -14.23 -1.92
CA SER A 109 -2.93 -13.74 -3.28
C SER A 109 -2.42 -14.71 -4.36
N ASP A 110 -2.66 -14.44 -5.64
CA ASP A 110 -2.09 -15.24 -6.76
C ASP A 110 -0.83 -14.60 -7.38
N ASP A 111 -0.30 -13.54 -6.76
CA ASP A 111 0.86 -12.81 -7.26
C ASP A 111 2.17 -13.50 -6.86
N SER A 112 2.65 -14.42 -7.71
CA SER A 112 3.87 -15.19 -7.43
C SER A 112 5.11 -14.32 -7.25
N TYR A 113 5.25 -13.27 -8.06
CA TYR A 113 6.39 -12.37 -8.01
C TYR A 113 6.45 -11.64 -6.67
N ILE A 114 5.33 -11.05 -6.23
CA ILE A 114 5.29 -10.32 -4.96
C ILE A 114 5.34 -11.26 -3.75
N LYS A 115 4.89 -12.52 -3.89
CA LYS A 115 5.13 -13.55 -2.86
C LYS A 115 6.62 -13.80 -2.66
N ASP A 116 7.38 -13.96 -3.73
CA ASP A 116 8.82 -14.21 -3.64
C ASP A 116 9.51 -13.04 -2.91
N GLU A 117 9.19 -11.80 -3.28
CA GLU A 117 9.71 -10.61 -2.57
C GLU A 117 9.27 -10.56 -1.11
N ALA A 118 8.01 -10.91 -0.81
CA ALA A 118 7.51 -11.00 0.55
C ALA A 118 8.24 -12.07 1.37
N THR A 119 8.52 -13.24 0.79
CA THR A 119 9.27 -14.31 1.48
C THR A 119 10.71 -13.90 1.77
N ALA A 120 11.38 -13.22 0.83
CA ALA A 120 12.71 -12.66 1.06
C ALA A 120 12.72 -11.66 2.23
N LEU A 121 11.67 -10.81 2.32
CA LEU A 121 11.50 -9.89 3.45
C LEU A 121 11.33 -10.65 4.78
N LEU A 122 10.56 -11.74 4.80
CA LEU A 122 10.39 -12.57 6.01
C LEU A 122 11.69 -13.24 6.45
N ASP A 123 12.50 -13.71 5.49
CA ASP A 123 13.77 -14.36 5.80
C ASP A 123 14.78 -13.39 6.40
N SER A 124 14.72 -12.11 6.02
CA SER A 124 15.54 -11.05 6.63
C SER A 124 15.09 -10.65 8.04
N ASN A 125 13.86 -10.96 8.45
CA ASN A 125 13.27 -10.50 9.71
C ASN A 125 12.57 -11.62 10.48
N ARG A 126 13.31 -12.24 11.41
CA ARG A 126 12.83 -13.36 12.23
C ARG A 126 11.56 -13.03 13.03
N LEU A 127 11.43 -11.82 13.57
CA LEU A 127 10.26 -11.42 14.37
C LEU A 127 9.02 -11.29 13.50
N LEU A 128 9.18 -10.68 12.33
CA LEU A 128 8.11 -10.56 11.34
C LEU A 128 7.65 -11.93 10.84
N LYS A 129 8.60 -12.84 10.53
CA LYS A 129 8.30 -14.23 10.14
C LYS A 129 7.51 -14.97 11.20
N ALA A 130 7.89 -14.85 12.47
CA ALA A 130 7.15 -15.45 13.57
C ALA A 130 5.71 -14.91 13.66
N GLU A 131 5.53 -13.61 13.50
CA GLU A 131 4.20 -12.98 13.55
C GLU A 131 3.31 -13.37 12.36
N VAL A 132 3.87 -13.43 11.15
CA VAL A 132 3.15 -13.91 9.95
C VAL A 132 2.73 -15.37 10.12
N ASN A 133 3.63 -16.25 10.56
CA ASN A 133 3.31 -17.65 10.82
C ASN A 133 2.20 -17.80 11.87
N ARG A 134 2.24 -16.97 12.94
CA ARG A 134 1.20 -16.93 13.97
C ARG A 134 -0.15 -16.54 13.37
N GLN A 135 -0.20 -15.51 12.53
CA GLN A 135 -1.45 -15.06 11.89
C GLN A 135 -1.99 -16.07 10.87
N MET A 136 -1.11 -16.74 10.11
CA MET A 136 -1.49 -17.84 9.20
C MET A 136 -2.00 -19.07 9.95
N GLY A 137 -1.47 -19.36 11.14
CA GLY A 137 -1.92 -20.48 11.97
C GLY A 137 -3.31 -20.27 12.57
N LYS A 138 -3.68 -19.02 12.89
CA LYS A 138 -5.00 -18.68 13.48
C LYS A 138 -6.19 -19.08 12.61
N THR A 139 -6.04 -19.11 11.28
CA THR A 139 -7.13 -19.56 10.40
C THR A 139 -7.44 -21.06 10.51
N ASN A 140 -6.59 -21.85 11.19
CA ASN A 140 -6.79 -23.28 11.38
C ASN A 140 -7.05 -23.70 12.84
N VAL A 141 -6.94 -22.79 13.81
CA VAL A 141 -7.15 -23.10 15.23
C VAL A 141 -8.55 -22.64 15.66
N GLY A 142 -9.55 -23.50 15.45
CA GLY A 142 -10.87 -23.30 16.06
C GLY A 142 -12.10 -23.64 15.23
N LYS A 143 -12.19 -24.84 14.64
CA LYS A 143 -13.50 -25.50 14.39
C LYS A 143 -13.97 -26.26 15.64
N THR A 144 -13.70 -25.73 16.83
CA THR A 144 -14.23 -26.28 18.09
C THR A 144 -15.36 -25.36 18.51
N ALA A 145 -16.57 -25.89 18.50
CA ALA A 145 -17.85 -25.18 18.60
C ALA A 145 -18.15 -24.58 19.99
N VAL A 146 -17.23 -23.80 20.55
CA VAL A 146 -17.50 -23.03 21.77
C VAL A 146 -16.82 -21.67 21.68
N SER A 147 -17.58 -20.66 21.28
CA SER A 147 -17.16 -19.25 21.28
C SER A 147 -18.35 -18.38 21.64
N PHE A 148 -18.71 -18.38 22.92
CA PHE A 148 -19.85 -17.61 23.47
C PHE A 148 -19.55 -16.09 23.60
N PHE A 149 -18.32 -15.65 23.32
CA PHE A 149 -17.93 -14.23 23.36
C PHE A 149 -16.94 -13.80 22.27
N ALA A 150 -16.67 -14.63 21.25
CA ALA A 150 -15.80 -14.20 20.16
C ALA A 150 -16.63 -13.33 19.20
N LYS A 151 -16.36 -12.02 19.20
CA LYS A 151 -16.82 -11.14 18.14
C LYS A 151 -16.13 -11.63 16.86
N ASP A 152 -16.90 -12.17 15.92
CA ASP A 152 -16.37 -12.62 14.63
C ASP A 152 -15.64 -11.45 13.97
N ALA A 153 -14.32 -11.51 14.01
CA ALA A 153 -13.46 -10.64 13.25
C ALA A 153 -13.02 -11.45 12.04
N ASP A 154 -13.89 -11.51 11.03
CA ASP A 154 -13.44 -11.50 9.64
C ASP A 154 -12.72 -10.16 9.43
N GLU A 155 -11.52 -10.04 10.02
CA GLU A 155 -10.65 -8.89 9.86
C GLU A 155 -9.89 -9.06 8.54
N VAL A 156 -10.65 -9.17 7.44
CA VAL A 156 -10.31 -8.42 6.22
C VAL A 156 -9.99 -7.03 6.74
N ILE A 157 -8.79 -6.50 6.43
CA ILE A 157 -8.41 -5.16 6.85
C ILE A 157 -9.63 -4.27 6.58
N HIS A 158 -10.33 -3.89 7.65
CA HIS A 158 -11.34 -2.86 7.59
C HIS A 158 -10.52 -1.62 7.37
N CYS A 159 -10.18 -1.42 6.10
CA CYS A 159 -9.78 -0.16 5.58
C CYS A 159 -10.98 0.72 5.84
N ARG A 160 -11.00 1.35 7.02
CA ARG A 160 -11.84 2.50 7.23
C ARG A 160 -11.30 3.49 6.21
N PRO A 161 -12.02 3.80 5.11
CA PRO A 161 -11.62 4.94 4.31
C PRO A 161 -11.65 6.11 5.29
N GLN A 162 -10.50 6.72 5.57
CA GLN A 162 -10.53 8.01 6.22
C GLN A 162 -11.34 8.90 5.28
N SER A 163 -12.43 9.41 5.84
CA SER A 163 -13.58 9.99 5.17
C SER A 163 -13.18 10.77 3.92
N GLN A 164 -13.94 10.58 2.84
CA GLN A 164 -14.25 11.69 1.95
C GLN A 164 -14.60 12.87 2.87
N ALA A 165 -13.68 13.83 2.98
CA ALA A 165 -14.00 15.10 3.58
C ALA A 165 -15.11 15.67 2.70
N SER A 166 -16.34 15.62 3.21
CA SER A 166 -17.48 16.35 2.67
C SER A 166 -17.05 17.80 2.53
N ILE A 167 -16.60 18.17 1.35
CA ILE A 167 -16.65 19.55 0.90
C ILE A 167 -18.12 19.77 0.57
N LYS A 168 -18.86 20.15 1.61
CA LYS A 168 -20.21 20.71 1.45
C LYS A 168 -20.03 22.10 0.83
N PRO A 169 -20.86 22.50 -0.16
CA PRO A 169 -20.73 23.77 -0.87
C PRO A 169 -20.81 24.99 0.05
#